data_AF-A0A7J4JB79-F1
#
_entry.id   AF-A0A7J4JB79-F1
#
_cell.length_a   1.000
_cell.length_b   1.000
_cell.length_c   1.000
_cell.angle_alpha   90.00
_cell.angle_beta   90.00
_cell.angle_gamma   90.00
#
_symmetry.space_group_name_H-M   'P 1'
#
loop_
_entity.id
_entity.type
_entity.pdbx_description
1 polymer ?
#
loop_
_entity_poly.entity_id
_entity_poly.type
_entity_poly.pdbx_seq_one_letter_code
_entity_poly.pdbx_strand_id
1 'polypeptide(L)'
;MAKYRIKHSETDTHIVYRKFTYERQKQLGLIGFLAVVLMSVGIFLLIPTPEDILTIGAIANFLAGHYALANGKSIFYALILYKGSGALLMLIAVILGGAYIKNIMLAKIGIKNQR
;
A
#
# COMPACT_ATOMS: atom_id res chain seq x y z
N MET A 1 26.85 13.71 5.82
CA MET A 1 26.40 14.96 6.50
C MET A 1 27.30 16.10 6.05
N ALA A 2 26.79 17.07 5.30
CA ALA A 2 27.58 18.23 4.90
C ALA A 2 27.51 19.31 6.00
N LYS A 3 28.67 19.73 6.53
CA LYS A 3 28.78 20.86 7.47
C LYS A 3 28.98 22.13 6.65
N TYR A 4 28.04 23.07 6.76
CA TYR A 4 28.21 24.42 6.23
C TYR A 4 28.50 25.36 7.40
N ARG A 5 29.65 26.04 7.38
CA ARG A 5 29.95 27.17 8.28
C ARG A 5 29.55 28.45 7.57
N ILE A 6 28.49 29.09 8.04
CA ILE A 6 28.10 30.43 7.57
C ILE A 6 28.63 31.40 8.64
N LYS A 7 29.55 32.30 8.26
CA LYS A 7 30.03 33.38 9.13
C LYS A 7 28.97 34.47 9.13
N HIS A 8 28.33 34.72 10.28
CA HIS A 8 27.31 35.77 10.40
C HIS A 8 27.84 37.08 10.96
N SER A 9 29.03 37.06 11.59
CA SER A 9 29.78 38.22 12.10
C SER A 9 31.16 37.74 12.60
N GLU A 10 32.13 38.64 12.80
CA GLU A 10 33.53 38.35 13.11
C GLU A 10 33.77 37.53 14.39
N THR A 11 32.79 37.44 15.30
CA THR A 11 32.96 36.84 16.63
C THR A 11 32.17 35.57 16.90
N ASP A 12 31.30 35.11 15.99
CA ASP A 12 30.47 33.93 16.29
C ASP A 12 30.24 33.00 15.09
N THR A 13 30.77 31.77 15.18
CA THR A 13 30.53 30.71 14.19
C THR A 13 29.65 29.62 14.81
N HIS A 14 28.38 29.58 14.40
CA HIS A 14 27.47 28.51 14.78
C HIS A 14 27.44 27.42 13.70
N ILE A 15 27.51 26.15 14.12
CA ILE A 15 27.42 25.00 13.20
C ILE A 15 25.94 24.65 13.04
N VAL A 16 25.34 25.04 11.91
CA VAL A 16 23.95 24.69 11.59
C VAL A 16 23.93 23.34 10.86
N TYR A 17 23.40 22.30 11.52
CA TYR A 17 23.19 20.99 10.91
C TYR A 17 21.88 21.01 10.12
N ARG A 18 21.94 21.20 8.79
CA ARG A 18 20.77 20.96 7.93
C ARG A 18 20.57 19.44 7.78
N LYS A 19 19.63 18.88 8.55
CA LYS A 19 19.22 17.48 8.41
C LYS A 19 18.43 17.34 7.10
N PHE A 20 18.98 16.64 6.11
CA PHE A 20 18.29 16.35 4.86
C PHE A 20 17.20 15.28 5.12
N THR A 21 16.01 15.73 5.48
CA THR A 21 14.84 14.87 5.75
C THR A 21 14.03 14.57 4.48
N TYR A 22 14.66 14.58 3.30
CA TYR A 22 13.94 14.51 2.02
C TYR A 22 13.53 13.09 1.60
N GLU A 23 14.21 12.04 2.06
CA GLU A 23 13.91 10.66 1.63
C GLU A 23 12.68 10.05 2.31
N ARG A 24 12.47 10.32 3.62
CA ARG A 24 11.34 9.76 4.37
C ARG A 24 9.97 10.23 3.86
N GLN A 25 9.87 11.49 3.42
CA GLN A 25 8.58 12.02 2.93
C GLN A 25 8.17 11.38 1.59
N LYS A 26 9.12 11.13 0.68
CA LYS A 26 8.82 10.45 -0.59
C LYS A 26 8.36 9.00 -0.38
N GLN A 27 9.00 8.27 0.54
CA GLN A 27 8.60 6.90 0.87
C GLN A 27 7.20 6.83 1.49
N LEU A 28 6.83 7.78 2.34
CA LEU A 28 5.49 7.85 2.93
C LEU A 28 4.41 8.11 1.88
N GLY A 29 4.66 9.01 0.92
CA GLY A 29 3.73 9.26 -0.19
C GLY A 29 3.50 8.02 -1.07
N LEU A 30 4.55 7.23 -1.30
CA LEU A 30 4.45 5.99 -2.08
C LEU A 30 3.58 4.94 -1.38
N ILE A 31 3.70 4.77 -0.05
CA ILE A 31 2.89 3.82 0.73
C ILE A 31 1.41 4.20 0.67
N GLY A 32 1.10 5.49 0.85
CA GLY A 32 -0.28 5.99 0.74
C GLY A 32 -0.86 5.77 -0.65
N PHE A 33 -0.09 6.05 -1.71
CA PHE A 33 -0.49 5.78 -3.08
C PHE A 33 -0.76 4.29 -3.33
N LEU A 34 0.15 3.41 -2.90
CA LEU A 34 -0.01 1.97 -3.06
C LEU A 34 -1.27 1.45 -2.36
N ALA A 35 -1.56 1.95 -1.15
CA ALA A 35 -2.78 1.60 -0.42
C ALA A 35 -4.05 1.96 -1.20
N VAL A 36 -4.11 3.16 -1.80
CA VAL A 36 -5.28 3.60 -2.58
C VAL A 36 -5.46 2.75 -3.85
N VAL A 37 -4.36 2.46 -4.57
CA VAL A 37 -4.42 1.63 -5.79
C VAL A 37 -4.88 0.21 -5.45
N LEU A 38 -4.30 -0.41 -4.43
CA LEU A 38 -4.68 -1.76 -3.99
C LEU A 38 -6.12 -1.81 -3.49
N MET A 39 -6.58 -0.78 -2.78
CA MET A 39 -7.98 -0.69 -2.35
C MET A 39 -8.93 -0.60 -3.54
N SER A 40 -8.59 0.21 -4.55
CA SER A 40 -9.41 0.38 -5.75
C SER A 40 -9.53 -0.93 -6.54
N VAL A 41 -8.40 -1.63 -6.74
CA VAL A 41 -8.40 -2.94 -7.42
C VAL A 41 -9.14 -3.99 -6.60
N GLY A 42 -8.95 -4.00 -5.28
CA GLY A 42 -9.65 -4.91 -4.37
C GLY A 42 -11.18 -4.74 -4.42
N ILE A 43 -11.66 -3.49 -4.40
CA ILE A 43 -13.10 -3.18 -4.54
C ILE A 43 -13.63 -3.64 -5.89
N PHE A 44 -12.90 -3.35 -6.98
CA PHE A 44 -13.31 -3.74 -8.33
C PHE A 44 -13.46 -5.27 -8.45
N LEU A 45 -12.52 -6.04 -7.90
CA LEU A 45 -12.58 -7.50 -7.90
C LEU A 45 -13.73 -8.07 -7.06
N LEU A 46 -14.18 -7.36 -6.03
CA LEU A 46 -15.29 -7.81 -5.17
C LEU A 46 -16.66 -7.52 -5.78
N ILE A 47 -16.82 -6.43 -6.53
CA ILE A 47 -18.07 -6.11 -7.21
C ILE A 47 -18.39 -7.23 -8.21
N PRO A 48 -19.61 -7.80 -8.19
CA PRO A 48 -20.01 -8.79 -9.18
C PRO A 48 -20.21 -8.12 -10.54
N THR A 49 -19.45 -8.56 -11.54
CA THR A 49 -19.61 -8.14 -12.93
C THR A 49 -20.01 -9.32 -13.81
N PRO A 50 -20.73 -9.12 -14.92
CA PRO A 50 -21.09 -10.23 -15.81
C PRO A 50 -19.87 -10.92 -16.44
N GLU A 51 -18.75 -10.21 -16.59
CA GLU A 51 -17.49 -10.78 -17.10
C GLU A 51 -16.84 -11.76 -16.10
N ASP A 52 -17.16 -11.66 -14.81
CA ASP A 52 -16.63 -12.57 -13.79
C ASP A 52 -16.93 -14.04 -14.10
N ILE A 53 -18.05 -14.33 -14.75
CA ILE A 53 -18.47 -15.69 -15.12
C ILE A 53 -17.44 -16.33 -16.06
N LEU A 54 -16.91 -15.56 -17.01
CA LEU A 54 -15.90 -16.03 -17.97
C LEU A 54 -14.57 -16.28 -17.26
N THR A 55 -14.15 -15.34 -16.42
CA THR A 55 -12.88 -15.42 -15.68
C THR A 55 -12.89 -16.58 -14.67
N ILE A 56 -13.97 -16.72 -13.91
CA ILE A 56 -14.17 -17.83 -12.97
C ILE A 56 -14.23 -19.17 -13.73
N GLY A 57 -14.93 -19.22 -14.87
CA GLY A 57 -14.98 -20.42 -15.71
C GLY A 57 -13.60 -20.83 -16.23
N ALA A 58 -12.78 -19.88 -16.65
CA ALA A 58 -11.40 -20.13 -17.09
C ALA A 58 -10.52 -20.66 -15.94
N ILE A 59 -10.59 -20.04 -14.77
CA ILE A 59 -9.87 -20.50 -13.57
C ILE A 59 -10.34 -21.91 -13.15
N ALA A 60 -11.65 -22.16 -13.20
CA ALA A 60 -12.21 -23.47 -12.86
C ALA A 60 -11.71 -24.57 -13.81
N ASN A 61 -11.69 -24.31 -15.12
CA ASN A 61 -11.14 -25.25 -16.10
C ASN A 61 -9.64 -25.51 -15.90
N PHE A 62 -8.87 -24.46 -15.58
CA PHE A 62 -7.46 -24.60 -15.21
C PHE A 62 -7.28 -25.51 -13.98
N LEU A 63 -8.07 -25.28 -12.92
CA LEU A 63 -8.02 -26.08 -11.69
C LEU A 63 -8.46 -27.52 -11.91
N ALA A 64 -9.53 -27.75 -12.69
CA ALA A 64 -10.01 -29.07 -13.04
C ALA A 64 -8.95 -29.86 -13.83
N GLY A 65 -8.30 -29.23 -14.81
CA GLY A 65 -7.26 -29.85 -15.63
C GLY A 65 -5.96 -30.12 -14.86
N HIS A 66 -5.55 -29.22 -13.98
CA HIS A 66 -4.27 -29.36 -13.28
C HIS A 66 -4.33 -30.25 -12.04
N TYR A 67 -5.44 -30.24 -11.30
CA TYR A 67 -5.59 -30.96 -10.03
C TYR A 67 -6.58 -32.15 -10.10
N ALA A 68 -7.07 -32.51 -11.28
CA ALA A 68 -8.07 -33.58 -11.49
C ALA A 68 -9.30 -33.43 -10.58
N LEU A 69 -9.72 -32.18 -10.33
CA LEU A 69 -10.85 -31.86 -9.47
C LEU A 69 -12.18 -32.09 -10.21
N ALA A 70 -13.17 -32.64 -9.51
CA ALA A 70 -14.54 -32.70 -10.02
C ALA A 70 -15.05 -31.29 -10.36
N ASN A 71 -15.73 -31.13 -11.51
CA ASN A 71 -16.14 -29.82 -12.04
C ASN A 71 -16.86 -28.93 -11.02
N GLY A 72 -17.77 -29.50 -10.22
CA GLY A 72 -18.47 -28.74 -9.17
C GLY A 72 -17.56 -28.15 -8.10
N LYS A 73 -16.49 -28.87 -7.71
CA LYS A 73 -15.51 -28.37 -6.73
C LYS A 73 -14.59 -27.32 -7.35
N SER A 74 -14.21 -27.50 -8.62
CA SER A 74 -13.31 -26.57 -9.33
C SER A 74 -13.90 -25.16 -9.44
N ILE A 75 -15.22 -25.04 -9.70
CA ILE A 75 -15.92 -23.75 -9.77
C ILE A 75 -15.92 -23.06 -8.41
N PHE A 76 -16.12 -23.82 -7.34
CA PHE A 76 -16.12 -23.28 -5.98
C PHE A 76 -14.73 -22.74 -5.59
N TYR A 77 -13.66 -23.48 -5.89
CA TYR A 77 -12.30 -23.00 -5.67
C TYR A 77 -11.94 -21.81 -6.56
N ALA A 78 -12.41 -21.78 -7.81
CA ALA A 78 -12.20 -20.65 -8.71
C ALA A 78 -12.86 -19.36 -8.19
N LEU A 79 -14.11 -19.47 -7.68
CA LEU A 79 -14.81 -18.37 -7.01
C LEU A 79 -14.02 -17.86 -5.81
N ILE A 80 -13.56 -18.77 -4.94
CA ILE A 80 -12.77 -18.41 -3.75
C ILE A 80 -11.47 -17.72 -4.16
N LEU A 81 -10.74 -18.23 -5.15
CA LEU A 81 -9.49 -17.63 -5.58
C LEU A 81 -9.71 -16.24 -6.19
N TYR A 82 -10.71 -16.12 -7.07
CA TYR A 82 -11.00 -14.86 -7.75
C TYR A 82 -11.47 -13.78 -6.77
N LYS A 83 -12.55 -14.03 -6.02
CA LYS A 83 -13.09 -13.04 -5.06
C LYS A 83 -12.22 -12.92 -3.80
N GLY A 84 -11.60 -14.01 -3.37
CA GLY A 84 -10.68 -14.01 -2.23
C GLY A 84 -9.40 -13.21 -2.50
N SER A 85 -8.92 -13.16 -3.74
CA SER A 85 -7.80 -12.26 -4.10
C SER A 85 -8.17 -10.78 -3.90
N GLY A 86 -9.40 -10.39 -4.26
CA GLY A 86 -9.91 -9.03 -4.00
C GLY A 86 -9.97 -8.69 -2.52
N ALA A 87 -10.48 -9.62 -1.69
CA ALA A 87 -10.50 -9.46 -0.24
C ALA A 87 -9.09 -9.35 0.37
N LEU A 88 -8.14 -10.15 -0.13
CA LEU A 88 -6.74 -10.08 0.30
C LEU A 88 -6.10 -8.73 -0.04
N LEU A 89 -6.33 -8.22 -1.25
CA LEU A 89 -5.83 -6.91 -1.67
C LEU A 89 -6.41 -5.79 -0.81
N MET A 90 -7.70 -5.87 -0.46
CA MET A 90 -8.32 -4.94 0.47
C MET A 90 -7.67 -4.99 1.87
N LEU A 91 -7.39 -6.18 2.39
CA LEU A 91 -6.74 -6.34 3.69
C LEU A 91 -5.34 -5.70 3.69
N ILE A 92 -4.54 -5.93 2.65
CA ILE A 92 -3.23 -5.30 2.49
C ILE A 92 -3.36 -3.78 2.39
N ALA A 93 -4.32 -3.28 1.62
CA ALA A 93 -4.58 -1.86 1.47
C ALA A 93 -4.92 -1.18 2.80
N VAL A 94 -5.75 -1.81 3.64
CA VAL A 94 -6.10 -1.30 4.98
C VAL A 94 -4.88 -1.24 5.89
N ILE A 95 -4.03 -2.28 5.89
CA ILE A 95 -2.80 -2.30 6.70
C ILE A 95 -1.86 -1.17 6.28
N LEU A 96 -1.62 -1.01 4.97
CA LEU A 96 -0.75 0.04 4.45
C LEU A 96 -1.33 1.45 4.69
N GLY A 97 -2.63 1.63 4.49
CA GLY A 97 -3.34 2.87 4.76
C GLY A 97 -3.29 3.25 6.24
N GLY A 98 -3.50 2.29 7.14
CA GLY A 98 -3.37 2.48 8.59
C GLY A 98 -1.95 2.87 9.00
N ALA A 99 -0.93 2.21 8.44
CA ALA A 99 0.46 2.57 8.68
C ALA A 99 0.78 3.99 8.19
N TYR A 100 0.26 4.39 7.02
CA TYR A 100 0.40 5.73 6.47
C TYR A 100 -0.23 6.80 7.38
N ILE A 101 -1.48 6.60 7.80
CA ILE A 101 -2.19 7.53 8.69
C ILE A 101 -1.46 7.66 10.03
N LYS A 102 -1.04 6.54 10.63
CA LYS A 102 -0.25 6.53 11.87
C LYS A 102 1.02 7.37 11.75
N ASN A 103 1.75 7.24 10.64
CA ASN A 103 2.97 7.99 10.38
C ASN A 103 2.70 9.50 10.19
N ILE A 104 1.60 9.88 9.54
CA ILE A 104 1.19 11.29 9.43
C ILE A 104 0.84 11.86 10.81
N MET A 105 0.08 11.14 11.63
CA MET A 105 -0.32 11.60 12.96
C MET A 105 0.89 11.84 13.85
N LEU A 106 1.84 10.91 13.89
CA LEU A 106 3.09 11.06 14.65
C LEU A 106 3.91 12.27 14.17
N ALA A 107 3.99 12.49 12.85
CA ALA A 107 4.66 13.67 12.31
C ALA A 107 3.97 14.98 12.75
N LYS A 108 2.63 15.03 12.74
CA LYS A 108 1.87 16.21 13.19
C LYS A 108 2.04 16.47 14.70
N ILE A 109 2.01 15.44 15.53
CA ILE A 109 2.19 15.57 16.99
C ILE A 109 3.61 16.01 17.33
N GLY A 110 4.62 15.46 16.65
CA GLY A 110 6.02 15.87 16.84
C GLY A 110 6.30 17.34 16.50
N ILE A 111 5.56 17.92 15.55
CA ILE A 111 5.64 19.34 15.20
C ILE A 111 4.96 20.22 16.27
N LYS A 112 3.87 19.74 16.89
CA LYS A 112 3.12 20.50 17.90
C LYS A 112 3.88 20.65 19.22
N ASN A 113 4.79 19.72 19.53
CA ASN A 113 5.58 19.73 20.76
C ASN A 113 6.89 20.56 20.66
N GLN A 114 7.13 21.24 19.53
CA GLN A 114 8.30 22.10 19.28
C GLN A 114 7.92 23.58 19.06
N ARG A 115 6.65 23.95 19.24
CA ARG A 115 6.17 25.33 19.36
C ARG A 115 5.84 25.61 20.81
#